data_AF-A0A9E5UN12-F1
#
_entry.id   AF-A0A9E5UN12-F1
#
_cell.length_a   1.000
_cell.length_b   1.000
_cell.length_c   1.000
_cell.angle_alpha   90.00
_cell.angle_beta   90.00
_cell.angle_gamma   90.00
#
_symmetry.space_group_name_H-M   'P 1'
#
loop_
_entity.id
_entity.type
_entity.pdbx_description
1 polymer ?
#
loop_
_entity_poly.entity_id
_entity_poly.type
_entity_poly.pdbx_seq_one_letter_code
_entity_poly.pdbx_strand_id
1 'polypeptide(L)'
;MREPARAGLAGGREALNAAFWDLGLRFQWDAATWGVLVQMEGLEAQIAYYLGHWQPHLLAVYDPAFLARLVESRVAAPGNGRMGMEAFSRS
;
A
#
# COMPACT_ATOMS: atom_id res chain seq x y z
N MET A 1 20.02 -17.64 -13.86
CA MET A 1 19.50 -16.38 -14.42
C MET A 1 18.43 -15.89 -13.46
N ARG A 2 18.64 -14.75 -12.78
CA ARG A 2 17.65 -14.15 -11.86
C ARG A 2 16.33 -14.04 -12.61
N GLU A 3 15.25 -14.57 -12.07
CA GLU A 3 13.92 -14.04 -12.40
C GLU A 3 13.77 -12.76 -11.57
N PRO A 4 13.86 -11.55 -12.15
CA PRO A 4 13.70 -10.33 -11.39
C PRO A 4 12.20 -10.06 -11.22
N ALA A 5 11.76 -10.02 -9.97
CA ALA A 5 10.75 -9.08 -9.50
C ALA A 5 9.44 -8.94 -10.32
N ARG A 6 8.76 -10.04 -10.67
CA ARG A 6 7.32 -9.99 -11.02
C ARG A 6 6.40 -10.30 -9.84
N ALA A 7 6.84 -9.99 -8.61
CA ALA A 7 5.93 -9.80 -7.48
C ALA A 7 5.21 -8.44 -7.64
N GLY A 8 4.56 -8.24 -8.79
CA GLY A 8 3.73 -7.08 -9.03
C GLY A 8 2.51 -7.18 -8.13
N LEU A 9 2.60 -6.54 -6.96
CA LEU A 9 1.47 -6.12 -6.13
C LEU A 9 0.51 -7.27 -5.81
N ALA A 10 0.89 -8.13 -4.86
CA ALA A 10 0.23 -9.39 -4.49
C ALA A 10 -1.28 -9.34 -4.16
N GLY A 11 -1.95 -8.17 -4.23
CA GLY A 11 -3.40 -8.06 -4.14
C GLY A 11 -4.06 -6.90 -4.91
N GLY A 12 -3.31 -6.19 -5.76
CA GLY A 12 -3.84 -5.01 -6.47
C GLY A 12 -4.10 -3.78 -5.58
N ARG A 13 -4.52 -2.67 -6.20
CA ARG A 13 -4.76 -1.37 -5.57
C ARG A 13 -5.65 -1.46 -4.32
N GLU A 14 -6.74 -2.22 -4.40
CA GLU A 14 -7.70 -2.34 -3.30
C GLU A 14 -7.14 -3.08 -2.09
N ALA A 15 -6.34 -4.14 -2.29
CA ALA A 15 -5.71 -4.85 -1.18
C ALA A 15 -4.64 -4.00 -0.49
N LEU A 16 -3.91 -3.19 -1.27
CA LEU A 16 -2.95 -2.24 -0.72
C LEU A 16 -3.64 -1.13 0.06
N ASN A 17 -4.71 -0.54 -0.50
CA ASN A 17 -5.55 0.42 0.21
C ASN A 17 -6.05 -0.19 1.53
N ALA A 18 -6.60 -1.41 1.52
CA ALA A 18 -7.04 -2.10 2.73
C ALA A 18 -5.90 -2.31 3.75
N ALA A 19 -4.71 -2.70 3.28
CA ALA A 19 -3.54 -2.84 4.14
C ALA A 19 -3.09 -1.50 4.74
N PHE A 20 -3.13 -0.40 3.98
CA PHE A 20 -2.85 0.93 4.51
C PHE A 20 -3.82 1.30 5.63
N TRP A 21 -5.12 1.14 5.41
CA TRP A 21 -6.15 1.42 6.41
C TRP A 21 -5.95 0.62 7.70
N ASP A 22 -5.63 -0.67 7.58
CA ASP A 22 -5.39 -1.54 8.73
C ASP A 22 -4.14 -1.13 9.53
N LEU A 23 -3.11 -0.67 8.83
CA LEU A 23 -1.89 -0.10 9.44
C LEU A 23 -2.12 1.32 9.99
N GLY A 24 -3.33 1.87 9.89
CA GLY A 24 -3.66 3.24 10.30
C GLY A 24 -3.13 4.31 9.33
N LEU A 25 -2.59 3.90 8.18
CA LEU A 25 -2.15 4.80 7.11
C LEU A 25 -3.37 5.21 6.28
N ARG A 26 -3.68 6.51 6.29
CA ARG A 26 -4.81 7.06 5.51
C ARG A 26 -4.49 7.23 4.03
N PHE A 27 -3.72 6.31 3.46
CA PHE A 27 -3.36 6.34 2.05
C PHE A 27 -4.52 5.78 1.23
N GLN A 28 -4.93 6.53 0.23
CA GLN A 28 -5.94 6.09 -0.73
C GLN A 28 -5.38 6.34 -2.12
N TRP A 29 -4.87 5.28 -2.74
CA TRP A 29 -4.43 5.35 -4.13
C TRP A 29 -5.64 5.24 -5.03
N ASP A 30 -5.90 6.30 -5.80
CA ASP A 30 -6.91 6.32 -6.86
C ASP A 30 -6.38 5.65 -8.15
N ALA A 31 -7.25 5.38 -9.12
CA ALA A 31 -6.90 4.84 -10.43
C ALA A 31 -5.84 5.68 -11.16
N ALA A 32 -5.93 7.01 -11.08
CA ALA A 32 -4.95 7.90 -11.71
C ALA A 32 -3.57 7.76 -11.07
N THR A 33 -3.50 7.78 -9.74
CA THR A 33 -2.25 7.57 -8.99
C THR A 33 -1.69 6.17 -9.25
N TRP A 34 -2.56 5.15 -9.21
CA TRP A 34 -2.20 3.76 -9.46
C TRP A 34 -1.59 3.55 -10.85
N GLY A 35 -2.12 4.20 -11.89
CA GLY A 35 -1.58 4.11 -13.24
C GLY A 35 -0.13 4.59 -13.37
N VAL A 36 0.28 5.54 -12.53
CA VAL A 36 1.68 6.01 -12.44
C VAL A 36 2.52 5.06 -11.58
N LEU A 37 2.00 4.68 -10.41
CA LEU A 37 2.72 3.85 -9.44
C LEU A 37 3.01 2.44 -9.98
N VAL A 38 2.09 1.85 -10.73
CA VAL A 38 2.26 0.50 -11.30
C VAL A 38 3.43 0.41 -12.30
N GLN A 39 3.90 1.54 -12.83
CA GLN A 39 5.08 1.60 -13.70
C GLN A 39 6.41 1.55 -12.91
N MET A 40 6.37 1.73 -11.59
CA MET A 40 7.55 1.74 -10.73
C MET A 40 7.86 0.34 -10.21
N GLU A 41 9.16 0.02 -10.15
CA GLU A 41 9.64 -1.28 -9.70
C GLU A 41 9.60 -1.37 -8.16
N GLY A 42 8.53 -1.99 -7.64
CA GLY A 42 8.40 -2.34 -6.22
C GLY A 42 7.64 -1.31 -5.38
N LEU A 43 7.13 -1.78 -4.24
CA LEU A 43 6.26 -0.99 -3.38
C LEU A 43 7.01 0.17 -2.69
N GLU A 44 8.31 0.00 -2.42
CA GLU A 44 9.16 1.06 -1.86
C GLU A 44 9.22 2.28 -2.77
N ALA A 45 9.53 2.09 -4.06
CA ALA A 45 9.58 3.18 -5.04
C ALA A 45 8.22 3.88 -5.18
N GLN A 46 7.14 3.09 -5.14
CA GLN A 46 5.77 3.61 -5.20
C GLN A 46 5.41 4.46 -3.98
N ILE A 47 5.69 3.96 -2.78
CA ILE A 47 5.47 4.69 -1.53
C ILE A 47 6.34 5.94 -1.46
N ALA A 48 7.64 5.84 -1.80
CA ALA A 48 8.55 6.98 -1.81
C ALA A 48 8.06 8.09 -2.75
N TYR A 49 7.63 7.73 -3.96
CA TYR A 49 7.07 8.68 -4.92
C TYR A 49 5.77 9.32 -4.41
N TYR A 50 4.84 8.50 -3.89
CA TYR A 50 3.57 8.99 -3.36
C TYR A 50 3.78 9.92 -2.17
N LEU A 51 4.64 9.55 -1.22
CA LEU A 51 4.97 10.39 -0.07
C LEU A 51 5.69 11.66 -0.51
N GLY A 52 6.63 11.59 -1.44
CA GLY A 52 7.33 12.78 -1.95
C GLY A 52 6.39 13.81 -2.58
N HIS A 53 5.34 13.35 -3.28
CA HIS A 53 4.40 14.23 -3.96
C HIS A 53 3.29 14.76 -3.05
N TRP A 54 2.74 13.92 -2.16
CA TRP A 54 1.53 14.23 -1.40
C TRP A 54 1.77 14.47 0.09
N GLN A 55 2.75 13.78 0.69
CA GLN A 55 2.99 13.79 2.13
C GLN A 55 4.50 13.78 2.48
N PRO A 56 5.28 14.78 2.04
CA PRO A 56 6.74 14.77 2.21
C PRO A 56 7.15 14.82 3.69
N HIS A 57 6.28 15.31 4.56
CA HIS A 57 6.49 15.31 6.01
C HIS A 57 6.57 13.90 6.61
N LEU A 58 5.94 12.89 6.00
CA LEU A 58 6.07 11.50 6.45
C LEU A 58 7.44 10.91 6.13
N LEU A 59 8.14 11.39 5.09
CA LEU A 59 9.51 10.96 4.77
C LEU A 59 10.52 11.37 5.85
N ALA A 60 10.20 12.34 6.69
CA ALA A 60 11.04 12.74 7.83
C ALA A 60 10.91 11.79 9.03
N VAL A 61 9.82 11.01 9.09
CA VAL A 61 9.46 10.17 10.24
C VAL A 61 9.57 8.68 9.90
N TYR A 62 9.22 8.32 8.67
CA TYR A 62 9.16 6.95 8.21
C TYR A 62 10.04 6.75 6.99
N ASP A 63 10.88 5.73 7.07
CA ASP A 63 11.65 5.25 5.94
C ASP A 63 10.72 4.53 4.93
N PRO A 64 10.79 4.85 3.62
CA PRO A 64 9.95 4.22 2.60
C PRO A 64 10.11 2.70 2.50
N ALA A 65 11.32 2.17 2.71
CA ALA A 65 11.57 0.73 2.68
C ALA A 65 10.94 0.04 3.89
N PHE A 66 10.94 0.69 5.06
CA PHE A 66 10.20 0.23 6.24
C PHE A 66 8.69 0.14 5.98
N LEU A 67 8.09 1.21 5.43
CA LEU A 67 6.65 1.22 5.13
C LEU A 67 6.27 0.17 4.09
N ALA A 68 7.09 0.00 3.05
CA ALA A 68 6.87 -1.04 2.04
C ALA A 68 6.84 -2.43 2.67
N ARG A 69 7.84 -2.78 3.48
CA ARG A 69 7.90 -4.07 4.18
C ARG A 69 6.72 -4.30 5.11
N LEU A 70 6.30 -3.26 5.83
CA LEU A 70 5.15 -3.34 6.74
C LEU A 70 3.85 -3.65 5.97
N VAL A 71 3.65 -2.98 4.83
CA VAL A 71 2.48 -3.18 3.97
C VAL A 71 2.54 -4.54 3.28
N GLU A 72 3.69 -4.97 2.78
CA GLU A 72 3.89 -6.30 2.20
C GLU A 72 3.61 -7.40 3.23
N SER A 73 4.12 -7.26 4.45
CA SER A 73 3.81 -8.17 5.55
C SER A 73 2.32 -8.22 5.85
N ARG A 74 1.62 -7.09 5.74
CA ARG A 74 0.18 -7.03 6.00
C ARG A 74 -0.66 -7.66 4.89
N VAL A 75 -0.28 -7.48 3.63
CA VAL A 75 -0.92 -8.12 2.48
C VAL A 75 -0.67 -9.63 2.48
N ALA A 76 0.54 -10.06 2.85
CA ALA A 76 0.92 -11.49 2.92
C ALA A 76 0.28 -12.23 4.10
N ALA A 77 -0.05 -11.52 5.19
CA ALA A 77 -0.79 -12.04 6.32
C ALA A 77 -2.24 -11.52 6.27
N PRO A 78 -3.14 -12.13 5.45
CA PRO A 78 -4.54 -11.73 5.41
C PRO A 78 -5.08 -11.78 6.84
N GLY A 79 -5.45 -10.62 7.37
CA GLY A 79 -5.83 -10.52 8.76
C GLY A 79 -7.04 -11.38 9.08
N ASN A 80 -6.90 -12.18 10.14
CA ASN A 80 -7.96 -12.63 11.04
C ASN A 80 -8.80 -11.47 11.66
N GLY A 81 -8.78 -10.26 11.09
CA GLY A 81 -9.47 -9.05 11.57
C GLY A 81 -10.85 -8.83 10.95
N ARG A 82 -11.45 -9.85 10.33
CA ARG A 82 -12.82 -9.77 9.76
C ARG A 82 -13.94 -9.81 10.83
N MET A 83 -13.66 -9.34 12.05
CA MET A 83 -14.70 -8.87 12.98
C MET A 83 -14.66 -7.34 12.97
N GLY A 84 -15.62 -6.72 12.29
CA GLY A 84 -15.70 -5.26 12.17
C GLY A 84 -16.45 -4.73 10.94
N MET A 85 -16.91 -5.59 10.02
CA MET A 85 -17.87 -5.18 8.97
C MET A 85 -19.32 -5.18 9.50
N GLU A 86 -19.57 -4.37 10.52
CA GLU A 86 -20.92 -3.95 10.93
C GLU A 86 -21.00 -2.41 10.90
N ALA A 87 -20.75 -1.78 9.74
CA ALA A 87 -20.91 -0.32 9.65
C ALA A 87 -21.18 0.26 8.26
N PHE A 88 -21.52 -0.53 7.25
CA PHE A 88 -22.07 0.02 6.01
C PHE A 88 -23.51 -0.42 5.85
N SER A 89 -24.36 0.34 6.55
CA SER A 89 -25.80 0.35 6.39
C SER A 89 -26.16 0.49 4.93
N ARG A 90 -27.10 -0.35 4.51
CA ARG A 90 -27.99 -0.12 3.37
C ARG A 90 -28.47 1.34 3.37
N SER A 91 -28.50 1.94 2.19
CA SER A 91 -29.64 2.70 1.66
C SER A 91 -29.48 2.96 0.17
#